data_AF-A0A2P7Z669-F1
#
_entry.id   AF-A0A2P7Z669-F1
#
_cell.length_a   1.000
_cell.length_b   1.000
_cell.length_c   1.000
_cell.angle_alpha   90.00
_cell.angle_beta   90.00
_cell.angle_gamma   90.00
#
_symmetry.space_group_name_H-M   'P 1'
#
loop_
_entity.id
_entity.type
_entity.pdbx_description
1 polymer ?
#
loop_
_entity_poly.entity_id
_entity_poly.type
_entity_poly.pdbx_seq_one_letter_code
_entity_poly.pdbx_strand_id
1 'polypeptide(L)'
;MLSTAEISLSARDAQKLAFARDGITEASARKAAELLTENHRKYHIYFNDKGFHNHILHHLVTLLGLGASPEEIQLAYDNNASYQREPYPVHDRIRKDFSNPETFTSCLSNEEHYADFLDFFTAEIQNKGIPDVVNEYLFSRSPIAEDMLARLFAGVIHPLLHLGFALETTSAPLVAEALAETAVHSNFLHPTFTSIEASAAHSTSPPKTLLQLIHEARADPTFLAAAKSESSPNLIDGITNHAPDATTSLLSQYRVPSPTLPTLAAVLAEQQSTLAHMVLSAQHPSLTKRPKLDFFLIHSLNAGLFFPVLFALPWLSDDNKCRLLEFKARHDVLLYVGMYCPSLHPEYVKSYTPLPEHESWEGIFKSANRWEDDGHCAKVIRALAAGERLCGPLEGEEWCVTKKEEWKLMAAVAVESVGGEEGDWARFCGDEGAWEKVLSMEEFERVGRKVGRRGNAEAAVERIEERERKEQEGRRDSKGEAKL
;
A
#
# COMPACT_ATOMS: atom_id res chain seq x y z
N MET A 1 11.02 -23.55 17.25
CA MET A 1 9.55 -23.35 17.38
C MET A 1 9.30 -21.88 17.17
N LEU A 2 8.33 -21.52 16.32
CA LEU A 2 7.87 -20.13 16.19
C LEU A 2 7.36 -19.60 17.54
N SER A 3 7.43 -18.28 17.72
CA SER A 3 7.09 -17.57 18.96
C SER A 3 5.73 -18.00 19.54
N THR A 4 5.67 -18.23 20.86
CA THR A 4 4.40 -18.45 21.57
C THR A 4 3.64 -17.16 21.86
N ALA A 5 4.17 -16.01 21.42
CA ALA A 5 3.60 -14.71 21.73
C ALA A 5 2.13 -14.61 21.28
N GLU A 6 1.32 -14.01 22.15
CA GLU A 6 -0.08 -13.71 21.88
C GLU A 6 -0.22 -12.24 21.53
N ILE A 7 -0.98 -11.95 20.49
CA ILE A 7 -1.36 -10.59 20.13
C ILE A 7 -2.58 -10.23 20.97
N SER A 8 -2.55 -9.07 21.61
CA SER A 8 -3.64 -8.56 22.43
C SER A 8 -4.16 -7.24 21.84
N LEU A 9 -5.47 -7.15 21.67
CA LEU A 9 -6.17 -5.92 21.30
C LEU A 9 -7.42 -5.77 22.17
N SER A 10 -7.57 -4.60 22.78
CA SER A 10 -8.78 -4.20 23.50
C SER A 10 -9.60 -3.22 22.68
N ALA A 11 -10.89 -3.08 22.97
CA ALA A 11 -11.71 -2.04 22.35
C ALA A 11 -11.16 -0.63 22.61
N ARG A 12 -10.60 -0.42 23.81
CA ARG A 12 -10.01 0.86 24.21
C ARG A 12 -8.77 1.21 23.36
N ASP A 13 -7.92 0.23 23.08
CA ASP A 13 -6.72 0.45 22.27
C ASP A 13 -7.08 0.56 20.79
N ALA A 14 -8.05 -0.23 20.33
CA ALA A 14 -8.60 -0.11 18.98
C ALA A 14 -9.18 1.29 18.69
N GLN A 15 -9.70 1.98 19.72
CA GLN A 15 -10.19 3.36 19.57
C GLN A 15 -9.07 4.39 19.30
N LYS A 16 -7.79 4.02 19.51
CA LYS A 16 -6.62 4.88 19.28
C LYS A 16 -5.91 4.60 17.96
N LEU A 17 -6.43 3.67 17.15
CA LEU A 17 -5.89 3.40 15.82
C LEU A 17 -5.89 4.68 14.97
N ALA A 18 -5.05 4.71 13.92
CA ALA A 18 -4.86 5.89 13.06
C ALA A 18 -6.19 6.49 12.57
N PHE A 19 -7.13 5.60 12.26
CA PHE A 19 -8.55 5.89 12.21
C PHE A 19 -9.34 4.77 12.86
N ALA A 20 -10.28 5.17 13.71
CA ALA A 20 -11.29 4.33 14.31
C ALA A 20 -12.64 5.05 14.31
N ARG A 21 -13.71 4.28 14.04
CA ARG A 21 -15.09 4.68 14.35
C ARG A 21 -15.35 4.56 15.84
N ASP A 22 -16.32 5.31 16.34
CA ASP A 22 -16.81 5.10 17.70
C ASP A 22 -17.54 3.76 17.82
N GLY A 23 -17.52 3.17 19.02
CA GLY A 23 -18.31 1.97 19.32
C GLY A 23 -17.66 0.65 18.93
N ILE A 24 -16.32 0.60 18.78
CA ILE A 24 -15.60 -0.67 18.64
C ILE A 24 -15.89 -1.55 19.87
N THR A 25 -16.33 -2.78 19.63
CA THR A 25 -16.70 -3.70 20.72
C THR A 25 -15.51 -4.52 21.20
N GLU A 26 -15.53 -4.89 22.48
CA GLU A 26 -14.52 -5.80 23.04
C GLU A 26 -14.57 -7.19 22.38
N ALA A 27 -15.75 -7.61 21.91
CA ALA A 27 -15.89 -8.85 21.16
C ALA A 27 -15.15 -8.80 19.82
N SER A 28 -15.29 -7.70 19.06
CA SER A 28 -14.58 -7.49 17.79
C SER A 28 -13.06 -7.42 18.02
N ALA A 29 -12.61 -6.68 19.04
CA ALA A 29 -11.19 -6.55 19.35
C ALA A 29 -10.56 -7.89 19.75
N ARG A 30 -11.23 -8.67 20.62
CA ARG A 30 -10.76 -10.02 20.98
C ARG A 30 -10.73 -10.97 19.79
N LYS A 31 -11.74 -10.93 18.93
CA LYS A 31 -11.79 -11.78 17.72
C LYS A 31 -10.66 -11.42 16.75
N ALA A 32 -10.38 -10.13 16.54
CA ALA A 32 -9.22 -9.72 15.76
C ALA A 32 -7.91 -10.21 16.40
N ALA A 33 -7.71 -10.02 17.70
CA ALA A 33 -6.51 -10.47 18.42
C ALA A 33 -6.27 -11.99 18.31
N GLU A 34 -7.32 -12.79 18.46
CA GLU A 34 -7.31 -14.25 18.29
C GLU A 34 -6.81 -14.64 16.90
N LEU A 35 -7.42 -14.10 15.86
CA LEU A 35 -7.13 -14.44 14.46
C LEU A 35 -5.77 -13.91 13.99
N LEU A 36 -5.35 -12.74 14.48
CA LEU A 36 -4.00 -12.23 14.26
C LEU A 36 -2.95 -13.13 14.92
N THR A 37 -3.22 -13.63 16.12
CA THR A 37 -2.34 -14.60 16.79
C THR A 37 -2.26 -15.90 16.00
N GLU A 38 -3.37 -16.36 15.44
CA GLU A 38 -3.39 -17.53 14.57
C GLU A 38 -2.57 -17.30 13.29
N ASN A 39 -2.74 -16.15 12.65
CA ASN A 39 -1.94 -15.74 11.49
C ASN A 39 -0.43 -15.75 11.80
N HIS A 40 -0.02 -15.07 12.87
CA HIS A 40 1.37 -14.96 13.33
C HIS A 40 2.05 -16.32 13.50
N ARG A 41 1.30 -17.31 14.00
CA ARG A 41 1.83 -18.64 14.31
C ARG A 41 1.88 -19.57 13.11
N LYS A 42 0.98 -19.41 12.14
CA LYS A 42 0.76 -20.41 11.08
C LYS A 42 1.38 -20.03 9.74
N TYR A 43 1.40 -18.75 9.39
CA TYR A 43 1.58 -18.35 8.00
C TYR A 43 2.88 -17.58 7.78
N HIS A 44 3.42 -17.73 6.59
CA HIS A 44 4.49 -16.87 6.10
C HIS A 44 3.96 -15.46 5.82
N ILE A 45 4.86 -14.48 5.73
CA ILE A 45 4.53 -13.11 5.31
C ILE A 45 4.12 -12.99 3.84
N TYR A 46 4.33 -14.06 3.07
CA TYR A 46 3.95 -14.17 1.67
C TYR A 46 3.03 -15.38 1.53
N PHE A 47 1.95 -15.26 0.78
CA PHE A 47 1.03 -16.39 0.56
C PHE A 47 1.43 -17.30 -0.60
N ASN A 48 2.43 -16.90 -1.40
CA ASN A 48 2.94 -17.70 -2.52
C ASN A 48 4.42 -17.45 -2.79
N ASP A 49 5.01 -18.27 -3.67
CA ASP A 49 6.43 -18.19 -4.07
C ASP A 49 6.71 -17.08 -5.10
N LYS A 50 5.70 -16.24 -5.41
CA LYS A 50 5.86 -15.02 -6.24
C LYS A 50 6.08 -13.78 -5.37
N GLY A 51 6.13 -13.93 -4.05
CA GLY A 51 6.32 -12.82 -3.11
C GLY A 51 5.08 -11.97 -2.88
N PHE A 52 3.87 -12.49 -3.12
CA PHE A 52 2.65 -11.75 -2.80
C PHE A 52 2.33 -11.82 -1.31
N HIS A 53 2.01 -10.68 -0.72
CA HIS A 53 1.94 -10.47 0.73
C HIS A 53 0.72 -11.07 1.40
N ASN A 54 0.91 -11.58 2.60
CA ASN A 54 -0.18 -11.97 3.48
C ASN A 54 -0.88 -10.73 4.04
N HIS A 55 -2.10 -10.47 3.57
CA HIS A 55 -2.89 -9.30 3.96
C HIS A 55 -3.73 -9.47 5.23
N ILE A 56 -3.69 -10.61 5.93
CA ILE A 56 -4.58 -10.87 7.07
C ILE A 56 -4.44 -9.77 8.14
N LEU A 57 -3.22 -9.41 8.53
CA LEU A 57 -3.00 -8.30 9.48
C LEU A 57 -3.68 -7.02 9.00
N HIS A 58 -3.40 -6.66 7.75
CA HIS A 58 -3.83 -5.40 7.16
C HIS A 58 -5.36 -5.33 7.09
N HIS A 59 -6.00 -6.44 6.72
CA HIS A 59 -7.43 -6.53 6.57
C HIS A 59 -8.13 -6.49 7.93
N LEU A 60 -7.74 -7.34 8.88
CA LEU A 60 -8.46 -7.47 10.17
C LEU A 60 -8.37 -6.19 11.02
N VAL A 61 -7.20 -5.54 11.09
CA VAL A 61 -7.05 -4.29 11.85
C VAL A 61 -7.82 -3.15 11.19
N THR A 62 -7.85 -3.12 9.86
CA THR A 62 -8.65 -2.13 9.11
C THR A 62 -10.14 -2.31 9.39
N LEU A 63 -10.66 -3.54 9.30
CA LEU A 63 -12.06 -3.86 9.60
C LEU A 63 -12.43 -3.50 11.04
N LEU A 64 -11.55 -3.78 12.00
CA LEU A 64 -11.74 -3.38 13.39
C LEU A 64 -11.88 -1.85 13.51
N GLY A 65 -11.00 -1.08 12.86
CA GLY A 65 -11.07 0.38 12.84
C GLY A 65 -12.35 0.91 12.15
N LEU A 66 -12.87 0.19 11.16
CA LEU A 66 -14.14 0.48 10.48
C LEU A 66 -15.37 -0.08 11.22
N GLY A 67 -15.21 -0.62 12.43
CA GLY A 67 -16.29 -1.05 13.29
C GLY A 67 -16.96 -2.37 12.89
N ALA A 68 -16.22 -3.26 12.21
CA ALA A 68 -16.72 -4.57 11.80
C ALA A 68 -17.13 -5.44 13.01
N SER A 69 -18.15 -6.28 12.82
CA SER A 69 -18.57 -7.25 13.83
C SER A 69 -17.57 -8.42 13.94
N PRO A 70 -17.60 -9.21 15.02
CA PRO A 70 -16.78 -10.42 15.13
C PRO A 70 -16.97 -11.39 13.96
N GLU A 71 -18.20 -11.49 13.43
CA GLU A 71 -18.55 -12.34 12.30
C GLU A 71 -17.96 -11.82 10.99
N GLU A 72 -17.99 -10.50 10.76
CA GLU A 72 -17.36 -9.88 9.58
C GLU A 72 -15.83 -10.05 9.64
N ILE A 73 -15.20 -9.90 10.81
CA ILE A 73 -13.77 -10.14 11.03
C ILE A 73 -13.40 -11.62 10.79
N GLN A 74 -14.22 -12.56 11.30
CA GLN A 74 -14.00 -13.99 11.07
C GLN A 74 -14.11 -14.35 9.58
N LEU A 75 -15.15 -13.86 8.90
CA LEU A 75 -15.35 -14.11 7.47
C LEU A 75 -14.16 -13.60 6.65
N ALA A 76 -13.66 -12.40 6.95
CA ALA A 76 -12.48 -11.85 6.30
C ALA A 76 -11.23 -12.72 6.51
N TYR A 77 -11.02 -13.23 7.73
CA TYR A 77 -9.95 -14.17 8.00
C TYR A 77 -10.11 -15.47 7.21
N ASP A 78 -11.28 -16.11 7.25
CA ASP A 78 -11.52 -17.38 6.58
C ASP A 78 -11.26 -17.28 5.07
N ASN A 79 -11.69 -16.17 4.45
CA ASN A 79 -11.46 -15.88 3.03
C ASN A 79 -9.99 -15.67 2.70
N ASN A 80 -9.20 -15.06 3.60
CA ASN A 80 -7.78 -14.77 3.36
C ASN A 80 -6.87 -15.94 3.76
N ALA A 81 -7.24 -16.72 4.77
CA ALA A 81 -6.45 -17.82 5.32
C ALA A 81 -6.38 -19.03 4.38
N SER A 82 -7.40 -19.22 3.53
CA SER A 82 -7.53 -20.43 2.70
C SER A 82 -6.43 -20.62 1.65
N TYR A 83 -5.69 -19.56 1.31
CA TYR A 83 -4.63 -19.57 0.29
C TYR A 83 -3.25 -19.20 0.85
N GLN A 84 -3.12 -19.02 2.17
CA GLN A 84 -1.83 -18.75 2.80
C GLN A 84 -0.94 -19.99 2.76
N ARG A 85 0.38 -19.77 2.79
CA ARG A 85 1.36 -20.85 2.92
C ARG A 85 2.01 -20.85 4.30
N GLU A 86 2.47 -22.03 4.71
CA GLU A 86 3.28 -22.20 5.91
C GLU A 86 4.66 -21.54 5.75
N PRO A 87 5.28 -21.03 6.83
CA PRO A 87 6.64 -20.50 6.77
C PRO A 87 7.68 -21.61 6.67
N TYR A 88 8.87 -21.25 6.20
CA TYR A 88 10.04 -22.12 6.28
C TYR A 88 10.39 -22.44 7.74
N PRO A 89 10.97 -23.62 8.03
CA PRO A 89 11.47 -23.94 9.36
C PRO A 89 12.57 -22.96 9.81
N VAL A 90 12.58 -22.64 11.10
CA VAL A 90 13.67 -21.84 11.71
C VAL A 90 14.97 -22.64 11.68
N HIS A 91 16.06 -22.00 11.25
CA HIS A 91 17.41 -22.54 11.25
C HIS A 91 18.10 -22.23 12.58
N ASP A 92 18.10 -23.20 13.51
CA ASP A 92 18.60 -23.03 14.90
C ASP A 92 20.01 -22.42 15.01
N ARG A 93 20.88 -22.63 14.02
CA ARG A 93 22.24 -22.05 14.00
C ARG A 93 22.24 -20.57 13.64
N ILE A 94 21.40 -20.15 12.69
CA ILE A 94 21.37 -18.79 12.15
C ILE A 94 20.90 -17.78 13.20
N ARG A 95 19.97 -18.17 14.08
CA ARG A 95 19.46 -17.30 15.17
C ARG A 95 20.57 -16.69 16.03
N LYS A 96 21.55 -17.50 16.45
CA LYS A 96 22.65 -17.03 17.32
C LYS A 96 23.66 -16.17 16.56
N ASP A 97 23.68 -16.32 15.25
CA ASP A 97 24.65 -15.67 14.38
C ASP A 97 24.14 -14.31 13.86
N PHE A 98 22.85 -13.97 13.97
CA PHE A 98 22.35 -12.64 13.56
C PHE A 98 22.84 -11.48 14.42
N SER A 99 23.43 -11.72 15.58
CA SER A 99 24.23 -10.70 16.29
C SER A 99 25.52 -10.34 15.53
N ASN A 100 25.97 -11.17 14.58
CA ASN A 100 27.04 -10.84 13.64
C ASN A 100 26.44 -10.09 12.43
N PRO A 101 26.85 -8.83 12.19
CA PRO A 101 26.41 -8.05 11.03
C PRO A 101 26.61 -8.73 9.67
N GLU A 102 27.67 -9.52 9.50
CA GLU A 102 27.95 -10.20 8.23
C GLU A 102 26.92 -11.30 7.96
N THR A 103 26.58 -12.09 8.98
CA THR A 103 25.57 -13.15 8.86
C THR A 103 24.19 -12.54 8.62
N PHE A 104 23.81 -11.53 9.41
CA PHE A 104 22.56 -10.80 9.20
C PHE A 104 22.44 -10.32 7.75
N THR A 105 23.48 -9.64 7.25
CA THR A 105 23.48 -9.07 5.88
C THR A 105 23.41 -10.16 4.80
N SER A 106 24.09 -11.29 5.00
CA SER A 106 24.09 -12.41 4.05
C SER A 106 22.74 -13.09 3.87
N CYS A 107 21.84 -12.94 4.84
CA CYS A 107 20.49 -13.51 4.82
C CYS A 107 19.41 -12.55 4.30
N LEU A 108 19.74 -11.26 4.11
CA LEU A 108 18.81 -10.26 3.59
C LEU A 108 18.34 -10.62 2.17
N SER A 109 17.15 -10.13 1.80
CA SER A 109 16.49 -10.40 0.51
C SER A 109 16.14 -11.86 0.23
N ASN A 110 16.29 -12.77 1.21
CA ASN A 110 15.95 -14.18 1.04
C ASN A 110 14.77 -14.56 1.95
N GLU A 111 13.63 -14.90 1.32
CA GLU A 111 12.40 -15.25 2.03
C GLU A 111 12.53 -16.49 2.92
N GLU A 112 13.45 -17.41 2.62
CA GLU A 112 13.69 -18.60 3.44
C GLU A 112 14.13 -18.25 4.87
N HIS A 113 14.69 -17.04 5.06
CA HIS A 113 15.13 -16.53 6.36
C HIS A 113 14.06 -15.70 7.09
N TYR A 114 12.83 -15.58 6.58
CA TYR A 114 11.77 -14.82 7.26
C TYR A 114 11.55 -15.29 8.71
N ALA A 115 11.43 -16.61 8.92
CA ALA A 115 11.22 -17.18 10.25
C ALA A 115 12.43 -16.97 11.18
N ASP A 116 13.65 -16.95 10.61
CA ASP A 116 14.88 -16.65 11.35
C ASP A 116 14.90 -15.19 11.81
N PHE A 117 14.57 -14.25 10.92
CA PHE A 117 14.47 -12.83 11.26
C PHE A 117 13.35 -12.57 12.27
N LEU A 118 12.21 -13.25 12.14
CA LEU A 118 11.10 -13.13 13.08
C LEU A 118 11.50 -13.53 14.50
N ASP A 119 12.15 -14.69 14.67
CA ASP A 119 12.64 -15.14 15.98
C ASP A 119 13.71 -14.20 16.55
N PHE A 120 14.60 -13.69 15.69
CA PHE A 120 15.60 -12.70 16.06
C PHE A 120 15.00 -11.38 16.56
N PHE A 121 14.15 -10.73 15.75
CA PHE A 121 13.52 -9.46 16.13
C PHE A 121 12.57 -9.63 17.33
N THR A 122 11.94 -10.79 17.48
CA THR A 122 11.17 -11.12 18.69
C THR A 122 12.07 -11.05 19.93
N ALA A 123 13.25 -11.67 19.89
CA ALA A 123 14.19 -11.65 21.01
C ALA A 123 14.76 -10.24 21.26
N GLU A 124 15.13 -9.51 20.20
CA GLU A 124 15.64 -8.14 20.33
C GLU A 124 14.61 -7.21 20.96
N ILE A 125 13.34 -7.29 20.55
CA ILE A 125 12.26 -6.47 21.11
C ILE A 125 11.97 -6.85 22.56
N GLN A 126 12.05 -8.13 22.92
CA GLN A 126 11.92 -8.56 24.32
C GLN A 126 13.03 -7.99 25.21
N ASN A 127 14.25 -7.85 24.67
CA ASN A 127 15.42 -7.39 25.42
C ASN A 127 15.52 -5.86 25.52
N LYS A 128 15.26 -5.16 24.41
CA LYS A 128 15.51 -3.71 24.27
C LYS A 128 14.23 -2.89 24.17
N GLY A 129 13.10 -3.52 23.82
CA GLY A 129 11.84 -2.84 23.55
C GLY A 129 11.73 -2.32 22.11
N ILE A 130 10.48 -2.04 21.69
CA ILE A 130 10.17 -1.54 20.34
C ILE A 130 10.98 -0.29 19.96
N PRO A 131 11.06 0.77 20.80
CA PRO A 131 11.72 2.02 20.41
C PRO A 131 13.19 1.83 20.02
N ASP A 132 13.93 1.05 20.81
CA ASP A 132 15.36 0.89 20.63
C ASP A 132 15.66 0.01 19.42
N VAL A 133 14.92 -1.09 19.23
CA VAL A 133 15.10 -1.97 18.05
C VAL A 133 14.72 -1.25 16.76
N VAL A 134 13.59 -0.54 16.73
CA VAL A 134 13.17 0.20 15.53
C VAL A 134 14.21 1.29 15.19
N ASN A 135 14.71 2.03 16.19
CA ASN A 135 15.77 3.00 15.95
C ASN A 135 17.06 2.34 15.46
N GLU A 136 17.49 1.25 16.08
CA GLU A 136 18.73 0.54 15.72
C GLU A 136 18.72 0.06 14.28
N TYR A 137 17.62 -0.59 13.85
CA TYR A 137 17.55 -1.26 12.55
C TYR A 137 16.95 -0.43 11.42
N LEU A 138 16.36 0.74 11.69
CA LEU A 138 15.80 1.60 10.63
C LEU A 138 16.34 3.04 10.64
N PHE A 139 16.85 3.53 11.77
CA PHE A 139 17.10 4.97 11.94
C PHE A 139 18.48 5.33 12.53
N SER A 140 19.32 4.34 12.85
CA SER A 140 20.63 4.54 13.47
C SER A 140 21.69 5.12 12.54
N ARG A 141 21.39 5.23 11.24
CA ARG A 141 22.32 5.62 10.17
C ARG A 141 23.50 4.66 10.00
N SER A 142 23.45 3.48 10.63
CA SER A 142 24.38 2.38 10.35
C SER A 142 24.14 1.81 8.95
N PRO A 143 25.12 1.12 8.33
CA PRO A 143 24.90 0.48 7.03
C PRO A 143 23.68 -0.45 7.00
N ILE A 144 23.42 -1.20 8.08
CA ILE A 144 22.23 -2.06 8.19
C ILE A 144 20.96 -1.21 8.21
N ALA A 145 20.94 -0.14 8.98
CA ALA A 145 19.76 0.72 9.08
C ALA A 145 19.44 1.44 7.76
N GLU A 146 20.46 1.91 7.05
CA GLU A 146 20.30 2.54 5.74
C GLU A 146 19.77 1.57 4.67
N ASP A 147 20.20 0.32 4.74
CA ASP A 147 19.72 -0.75 3.86
C ASP A 147 18.27 -1.14 4.19
N MET A 148 17.96 -1.42 5.45
CA MET A 148 16.63 -1.78 5.94
C MET A 148 15.60 -0.65 5.74
N LEU A 149 15.98 0.61 5.95
CA LEU A 149 15.08 1.75 5.74
C LEU A 149 14.61 1.83 4.29
N ALA A 150 15.50 1.59 3.32
CA ALA A 150 15.14 1.58 1.91
C ALA A 150 14.19 0.42 1.57
N ARG A 151 14.35 -0.75 2.22
CA ARG A 151 13.47 -1.92 2.05
C ARG A 151 12.04 -1.66 2.50
N LEU A 152 11.77 -0.66 3.36
CA LEU A 152 10.40 -0.28 3.72
C LEU A 152 9.53 0.08 2.51
N PHE A 153 10.16 0.53 1.42
CA PHE A 153 9.51 0.99 0.19
C PHE A 153 9.50 -0.08 -0.91
N ALA A 154 9.94 -1.30 -0.62
CA ALA A 154 9.89 -2.41 -1.58
C ALA A 154 8.53 -3.10 -1.60
N GLY A 155 8.32 -3.99 -2.58
CA GLY A 155 7.12 -4.82 -2.67
C GLY A 155 5.82 -4.02 -2.73
N VAL A 156 5.80 -2.88 -3.44
CA VAL A 156 4.67 -1.94 -3.43
C VAL A 156 4.34 -1.46 -2.01
N ILE A 157 5.37 -1.05 -1.26
CA ILE A 157 5.33 -0.43 0.08
C ILE A 157 4.73 -1.29 1.21
N HIS A 158 4.63 -2.61 1.03
CA HIS A 158 4.06 -3.50 2.04
C HIS A 158 4.81 -3.55 3.37
N PRO A 159 6.17 -3.51 3.42
CA PRO A 159 6.84 -3.51 4.71
C PRO A 159 6.54 -2.25 5.54
N LEU A 160 6.42 -1.07 4.93
CA LEU A 160 5.96 0.14 5.61
C LEU A 160 4.50 0.04 6.07
N LEU A 161 3.61 -0.51 5.21
CA LEU A 161 2.20 -0.75 5.59
C LEU A 161 2.13 -1.65 6.83
N HIS A 162 2.87 -2.77 6.81
CA HIS A 162 2.89 -3.73 7.91
C HIS A 162 3.44 -3.12 9.20
N LEU A 163 4.55 -2.37 9.10
CA LEU A 163 5.10 -1.63 10.24
C LEU A 163 4.10 -0.62 10.80
N GLY A 164 3.36 0.07 9.93
CA GLY A 164 2.30 1.00 10.30
C GLY A 164 1.19 0.32 11.13
N PHE A 165 0.67 -0.81 10.64
CA PHE A 165 -0.31 -1.63 11.38
C PHE A 165 0.24 -2.13 12.72
N ALA A 166 1.48 -2.58 12.75
CA ALA A 166 2.14 -3.07 13.96
C ALA A 166 2.33 -1.98 15.02
N LEU A 167 2.71 -0.77 14.59
CA LEU A 167 2.93 0.37 15.49
C LEU A 167 1.62 0.97 16.00
N GLU A 168 0.57 1.08 15.16
CA GLU A 168 -0.73 1.59 15.61
C GLU A 168 -1.41 0.68 16.63
N THR A 169 -1.14 -0.63 16.55
CA THR A 169 -1.61 -1.62 17.52
C THR A 169 -0.68 -1.76 18.74
N THR A 170 0.51 -1.12 18.71
CA THR A 170 1.54 -1.24 19.75
C THR A 170 1.90 -2.70 20.06
N SER A 171 1.89 -3.56 19.03
CA SER A 171 2.03 -5.01 19.20
C SER A 171 3.47 -5.46 18.92
N ALA A 172 4.19 -5.89 19.96
CA ALA A 172 5.57 -6.35 19.84
C ALA A 172 5.74 -7.53 18.84
N PRO A 173 4.87 -8.57 18.83
CA PRO A 173 4.96 -9.64 17.83
C PRO A 173 4.81 -9.13 16.39
N LEU A 174 3.87 -8.19 16.16
CA LEU A 174 3.64 -7.62 14.83
C LEU A 174 4.77 -6.69 14.40
N VAL A 175 5.44 -5.99 15.33
CA VAL A 175 6.63 -5.20 14.99
C VAL A 175 7.78 -6.12 14.59
N ALA A 176 7.93 -7.27 15.24
CA ALA A 176 8.90 -8.30 14.81
C ALA A 176 8.56 -8.84 13.41
N GLU A 177 7.28 -9.09 13.11
CA GLU A 177 6.83 -9.46 11.75
C GLU A 177 7.20 -8.39 10.73
N ALA A 178 6.94 -7.12 11.02
CA ALA A 178 7.23 -6.01 10.12
C ALA A 178 8.73 -5.89 9.79
N LEU A 179 9.59 -6.03 10.80
CA LEU A 179 11.04 -5.97 10.61
C LEU A 179 11.57 -7.20 9.86
N ALA A 180 11.02 -8.38 10.14
CA ALA A 180 11.34 -9.60 9.39
C ALA A 180 10.87 -9.51 7.93
N GLU A 181 9.67 -8.98 7.68
CA GLU A 181 9.17 -8.67 6.33
C GLU A 181 10.13 -7.73 5.59
N THR A 182 10.54 -6.65 6.26
CA THR A 182 11.48 -5.68 5.71
C THR A 182 12.81 -6.34 5.33
N ALA A 183 13.35 -7.22 6.18
CA ALA A 183 14.63 -7.90 5.95
C ALA A 183 14.63 -8.81 4.71
N VAL A 184 13.51 -9.49 4.43
CA VAL A 184 13.39 -10.41 3.29
C VAL A 184 12.97 -9.75 1.97
N HIS A 185 12.62 -8.46 1.99
CA HIS A 185 12.34 -7.68 0.79
C HIS A 185 13.62 -7.17 0.12
N SER A 186 13.63 -6.98 -1.20
CA SER A 186 14.79 -6.43 -1.91
C SER A 186 15.08 -4.96 -1.55
N ASN A 187 16.35 -4.55 -1.65
CA ASN A 187 16.80 -3.18 -1.41
C ASN A 187 16.96 -2.36 -2.70
N PHE A 188 16.23 -2.70 -3.77
CA PHE A 188 16.46 -2.16 -5.11
C PHE A 188 16.35 -0.63 -5.22
N LEU A 189 15.58 0.01 -4.32
CA LEU A 189 15.43 1.47 -4.23
C LEU A 189 16.56 2.19 -3.51
N HIS A 190 17.42 1.47 -2.78
CA HIS A 190 18.47 2.08 -1.95
C HIS A 190 19.43 2.98 -2.74
N PRO A 191 19.95 2.59 -3.92
CA PRO A 191 20.81 3.46 -4.73
C PRO A 191 20.09 4.73 -5.20
N THR A 192 18.82 4.60 -5.62
CA THR A 192 18.00 5.72 -6.09
C THR A 192 17.74 6.72 -4.96
N PHE A 193 17.31 6.26 -3.78
CA PHE A 193 17.06 7.16 -2.66
C PHE A 193 18.32 7.87 -2.17
N THR A 194 19.45 7.15 -2.11
CA THR A 194 20.73 7.74 -1.71
C THR A 194 21.17 8.84 -2.70
N SER A 195 21.01 8.60 -4.01
CA SER A 195 21.29 9.60 -5.05
C SER A 195 20.42 10.84 -4.92
N ILE A 196 19.11 10.65 -4.70
CA ILE A 196 18.15 11.76 -4.53
C ILE A 196 18.46 12.57 -3.28
N GLU A 197 18.73 11.91 -2.14
CA GLU A 197 19.05 12.57 -0.87
C GLU A 197 20.34 13.40 -0.98
N ALA A 198 21.39 12.84 -1.60
CA ALA A 198 22.64 13.57 -1.85
C ALA A 198 22.43 14.79 -2.75
N SER A 199 21.60 14.67 -3.80
CA SER A 199 21.25 15.77 -4.69
C SER A 199 20.43 16.86 -3.95
N ALA A 200 19.46 16.45 -3.14
CA ALA A 200 18.61 17.36 -2.37
C ALA A 200 19.42 18.19 -1.35
N ALA A 201 20.42 17.59 -0.70
CA ALA A 201 21.29 18.26 0.28
C ALA A 201 22.12 19.43 -0.32
N HIS A 202 22.34 19.43 -1.63
CA HIS A 202 23.09 20.48 -2.34
C HIS A 202 22.21 21.40 -3.19
N SER A 203 20.90 21.17 -3.21
CA SER A 203 19.98 21.94 -4.06
C SER A 203 19.68 23.32 -3.46
N THR A 204 19.78 24.36 -4.28
CA THR A 204 19.39 25.74 -3.95
C THR A 204 18.02 26.13 -4.51
N SER A 205 17.36 25.20 -5.22
CA SER A 205 16.03 25.43 -5.78
C SER A 205 14.98 25.59 -4.67
N PRO A 206 13.86 26.30 -4.92
CA PRO A 206 12.70 26.24 -4.04
C PRO A 206 12.15 24.80 -3.97
N PRO A 207 11.83 24.26 -2.77
CA PRO A 207 11.13 22.98 -2.66
C PRO A 207 9.76 23.01 -3.33
N LYS A 208 9.30 21.85 -3.81
CA LYS A 208 7.99 21.67 -4.47
C LYS A 208 7.06 20.77 -3.66
N THR A 209 5.77 20.94 -3.88
CA THR A 209 4.71 20.05 -3.37
C THR A 209 4.68 18.73 -4.14
N LEU A 210 4.03 17.71 -3.57
CA LEU A 210 3.93 16.38 -4.20
C LEU A 210 3.14 16.49 -5.50
N LEU A 211 2.08 17.29 -5.51
CA LEU A 211 1.26 17.49 -6.71
C LEU A 211 2.03 18.17 -7.85
N GLN A 212 2.89 19.14 -7.53
CA GLN A 212 3.77 19.76 -8.52
C GLN A 212 4.71 18.72 -9.15
N LEU A 213 5.29 17.82 -8.36
CA LEU A 213 6.14 16.75 -8.90
C LEU A 213 5.37 15.77 -9.79
N ILE A 214 4.15 15.40 -9.41
CA ILE A 214 3.27 14.55 -10.23
C ILE A 214 2.98 15.21 -11.58
N HIS A 215 2.65 16.51 -11.59
CA HIS A 215 2.41 17.24 -12.82
C HIS A 215 3.66 17.38 -13.69
N GLU A 216 4.82 17.64 -13.10
CA GLU A 216 6.09 17.72 -13.83
C GLU A 216 6.50 16.37 -14.42
N ALA A 217 6.35 15.29 -13.66
CA ALA A 217 6.60 13.93 -14.15
C ALA A 217 5.74 13.58 -15.37
N ARG A 218 4.46 14.01 -15.36
CA ARG A 218 3.56 13.79 -16.49
C ARG A 218 3.87 14.69 -17.69
N ALA A 219 4.31 15.93 -17.45
CA ALA A 219 4.61 16.88 -18.52
C ALA A 219 5.90 16.55 -19.29
N ASP A 220 6.86 15.87 -18.64
CA ASP A 220 8.11 15.47 -19.27
C ASP A 220 7.97 14.06 -19.93
N PRO A 221 8.04 13.97 -21.27
CA PRO A 221 7.87 12.70 -21.99
C PRO A 221 8.94 11.66 -21.67
N THR A 222 10.08 12.06 -21.08
CA THR A 222 11.15 11.16 -20.65
C THR A 222 10.63 10.10 -19.67
N PHE A 223 9.78 10.51 -18.72
CA PHE A 223 9.27 9.61 -17.69
C PHE A 223 8.34 8.55 -18.25
N LEU A 224 7.40 8.94 -19.12
CA LEU A 224 6.51 7.99 -19.77
C LEU A 224 7.28 7.01 -20.67
N ALA A 225 8.26 7.52 -21.44
CA ALA A 225 9.08 6.70 -22.31
C ALA A 225 9.91 5.67 -21.51
N ALA A 226 10.52 6.09 -20.40
CA ALA A 226 11.30 5.22 -19.51
C ALA A 226 10.41 4.20 -18.78
N ALA A 227 9.23 4.60 -18.30
CA ALA A 227 8.31 3.66 -17.65
C ALA A 227 7.88 2.53 -18.59
N LYS A 228 7.69 2.83 -19.89
CA LYS A 228 7.30 1.84 -20.91
C LYS A 228 8.47 1.06 -21.52
N SER A 229 9.73 1.41 -21.22
CA SER A 229 10.89 0.75 -21.82
C SER A 229 11.18 -0.63 -21.23
N GLU A 230 10.73 -0.88 -20.00
CA GLU A 230 10.99 -2.12 -19.28
C GLU A 230 9.81 -2.48 -18.39
N SER A 231 9.23 -3.68 -18.61
CA SER A 231 8.29 -4.27 -17.66
C SER A 231 9.07 -4.98 -16.56
N SER A 232 8.80 -4.65 -15.31
CA SER A 232 9.47 -5.22 -14.15
C SER A 232 8.49 -5.54 -13.02
N PRO A 233 8.73 -6.62 -12.24
CA PRO A 233 8.02 -6.88 -10.99
C PRO A 233 8.04 -5.71 -9.98
N ASN A 234 9.07 -4.86 -10.02
CA ASN A 234 9.21 -3.69 -9.15
C ASN A 234 8.40 -2.48 -9.64
N LEU A 235 7.83 -2.54 -10.85
CA LEU A 235 7.01 -1.50 -11.50
C LEU A 235 7.73 -0.20 -11.88
N ILE A 236 8.89 0.08 -11.28
CA ILE A 236 9.60 1.36 -11.43
C ILE A 236 10.99 1.22 -12.07
N ASP A 237 11.45 -0.01 -12.32
CA ASP A 237 12.80 -0.27 -12.85
C ASP A 237 13.03 0.42 -14.20
N GLY A 238 12.00 0.53 -15.04
CA GLY A 238 12.06 1.31 -16.29
C GLY A 238 12.57 2.74 -16.06
N ILE A 239 12.12 3.39 -14.99
CA ILE A 239 12.48 4.78 -14.70
C ILE A 239 13.83 4.84 -13.97
N THR A 240 14.06 3.97 -12.99
CA THR A 240 15.31 3.98 -12.22
C THR A 240 16.53 3.53 -13.03
N ASN A 241 16.34 2.66 -14.03
CA ASN A 241 17.42 2.16 -14.88
C ASN A 241 17.65 3.04 -16.12
N HIS A 242 16.59 3.56 -16.74
CA HIS A 242 16.69 4.25 -18.04
C HIS A 242 16.57 5.78 -17.95
N ALA A 243 16.12 6.32 -16.81
CA ALA A 243 16.06 7.77 -16.56
C ALA A 243 16.58 8.17 -15.16
N PRO A 244 17.71 7.64 -14.65
CA PRO A 244 18.18 7.90 -13.29
C PRO A 244 18.46 9.39 -13.01
N ASP A 245 19.11 10.10 -13.94
CA ASP A 245 19.45 11.52 -13.75
C ASP A 245 18.21 12.42 -13.73
N ALA A 246 17.25 12.17 -14.63
CA ALA A 246 15.98 12.88 -14.66
C ALA A 246 15.16 12.61 -13.39
N THR A 247 15.16 11.35 -12.93
CA THR A 247 14.53 10.92 -11.67
C THR A 247 15.14 11.64 -10.47
N THR A 248 16.47 11.64 -10.35
CA THR A 248 17.17 12.34 -9.27
C THR A 248 16.91 13.85 -9.30
N SER A 249 16.94 14.46 -10.49
CA SER A 249 16.65 15.89 -10.68
C SER A 249 15.22 16.25 -10.25
N LEU A 250 14.21 15.47 -10.66
CA LEU A 250 12.82 15.71 -10.29
C LEU A 250 12.61 15.52 -8.78
N LEU A 251 12.98 14.35 -8.27
CA LEU A 251 12.61 13.92 -6.92
C LEU A 251 13.40 14.59 -5.81
N SER A 252 14.59 15.15 -6.12
CA SER A 252 15.36 15.93 -5.15
C SER A 252 14.68 17.25 -4.77
N GLN A 253 13.66 17.69 -5.52
CA GLN A 253 12.91 18.92 -5.29
C GLN A 253 11.86 18.82 -4.18
N TYR A 254 11.48 17.61 -3.75
CA TYR A 254 10.65 17.43 -2.55
C TYR A 254 11.56 17.43 -1.32
N ARG A 255 11.50 18.52 -0.55
CA ARG A 255 12.27 18.73 0.69
C ARG A 255 11.36 19.30 1.75
N VAL A 256 11.35 18.71 2.94
CA VAL A 256 10.42 19.08 4.01
C VAL A 256 11.12 19.15 5.38
N PRO A 257 10.69 20.07 6.28
CA PRO A 257 9.70 21.13 6.06
C PRO A 257 10.18 22.18 5.05
N SER A 258 9.25 22.97 4.51
CA SER A 258 9.54 24.00 3.51
C SER A 258 8.77 25.30 3.81
N PRO A 259 9.09 26.43 3.14
CA PRO A 259 8.29 27.66 3.30
C PRO A 259 6.80 27.46 2.99
N THR A 260 6.47 26.58 2.04
CA THR A 260 5.09 26.22 1.67
C THR A 260 4.46 25.26 2.69
N LEU A 261 5.25 24.34 3.23
CA LEU A 261 4.81 23.32 4.19
C LEU A 261 5.63 23.45 5.48
N PRO A 262 5.36 24.48 6.31
CA PRO A 262 6.25 24.87 7.41
C PRO A 262 6.19 23.93 8.62
N THR A 263 5.18 23.05 8.69
CA THR A 263 5.00 22.12 9.80
C THR A 263 4.85 20.69 9.28
N LEU A 264 5.25 19.73 10.09
CA LEU A 264 5.03 18.31 9.84
C LEU A 264 3.54 17.99 9.60
N ALA A 265 2.62 18.65 10.31
CA ALA A 265 1.18 18.48 10.09
C ALA A 265 0.75 18.97 8.69
N ALA A 266 1.30 20.08 8.20
CA ALA A 266 1.06 20.57 6.84
C ALA A 266 1.59 19.59 5.80
N VAL A 267 2.79 19.02 6.00
CA VAL A 267 3.35 18.03 5.07
C VAL A 267 2.48 16.77 5.00
N LEU A 268 2.01 16.27 6.14
CA LEU A 268 1.11 15.11 6.19
C LEU A 268 -0.19 15.37 5.45
N ALA A 269 -0.83 16.52 5.72
CA ALA A 269 -2.07 16.89 5.06
C ALA A 269 -1.87 17.08 3.55
N GLU A 270 -0.75 17.66 3.13
CA GLU A 270 -0.40 17.83 1.72
C GLU A 270 -0.27 16.48 1.01
N GLN A 271 0.50 15.54 1.57
CA GLN A 271 0.64 14.21 1.00
C GLN A 271 -0.71 13.48 0.95
N GLN A 272 -1.46 13.46 2.06
CA GLN A 272 -2.73 12.73 2.11
C GLN A 272 -3.76 13.32 1.14
N SER A 273 -3.86 14.65 1.07
CA SER A 273 -4.73 15.36 0.14
C SER A 273 -4.34 15.07 -1.32
N THR A 274 -3.06 15.16 -1.65
CA THR A 274 -2.55 14.91 -3.01
C THR A 274 -2.72 13.46 -3.43
N LEU A 275 -2.47 12.50 -2.55
CA LEU A 275 -2.61 11.07 -2.85
C LEU A 275 -4.07 10.67 -3.06
N ALA A 276 -5.00 11.20 -2.25
CA ALA A 276 -6.43 10.99 -2.47
C ALA A 276 -6.86 11.56 -3.83
N HIS A 277 -6.43 12.78 -4.14
CA HIS A 277 -6.68 13.40 -5.44
C HIS A 277 -6.11 12.57 -6.60
N MET A 278 -4.85 12.15 -6.53
CA MET A 278 -4.17 11.36 -7.55
C MET A 278 -4.87 10.04 -7.80
N VAL A 279 -5.11 9.25 -6.76
CA VAL A 279 -5.68 7.90 -6.87
C VAL A 279 -7.10 7.93 -7.43
N LEU A 280 -7.95 8.85 -6.94
CA LEU A 280 -9.35 8.88 -7.34
C LEU A 280 -9.55 9.57 -8.69
N SER A 281 -8.68 10.51 -9.05
CA SER A 281 -8.77 11.24 -10.32
C SER A 281 -8.07 10.52 -11.48
N ALA A 282 -7.28 9.47 -11.25
CA ALA A 282 -6.64 8.66 -12.29
C ALA A 282 -7.65 7.79 -13.07
N GLN A 283 -8.59 8.43 -13.76
CA GLN A 283 -9.68 7.83 -14.53
C GLN A 283 -9.42 7.89 -16.04
N HIS A 284 -10.18 7.12 -16.82
CA HIS A 284 -10.06 7.14 -18.29
C HIS A 284 -10.37 8.53 -18.86
N PRO A 285 -9.57 9.07 -19.80
CA PRO A 285 -9.78 10.42 -20.35
C PRO A 285 -11.11 10.65 -21.05
N SER A 286 -11.80 9.60 -21.51
CA SER A 286 -13.14 9.77 -22.10
C SER A 286 -14.20 10.14 -21.06
N LEU A 287 -13.96 9.86 -19.78
CA LEU A 287 -14.94 9.96 -18.68
C LEU A 287 -16.21 9.14 -18.91
N THR A 288 -16.22 8.26 -19.93
CA THR A 288 -17.37 7.41 -20.26
C THR A 288 -17.26 6.03 -19.63
N LYS A 289 -16.12 5.67 -19.06
CA LYS A 289 -15.90 4.40 -18.36
C LYS A 289 -16.40 4.48 -16.91
N ARG A 290 -16.82 3.36 -16.34
CA ARG A 290 -17.14 3.26 -14.92
C ARG A 290 -15.90 3.51 -14.06
N PRO A 291 -16.04 3.97 -12.80
CA PRO A 291 -14.88 4.27 -11.99
C PRO A 291 -14.09 3.01 -11.72
N LYS A 292 -12.77 3.11 -11.83
CA LYS A 292 -11.80 2.12 -11.36
C LYS A 292 -10.63 2.83 -10.72
N LEU A 293 -10.11 2.25 -9.64
CA LEU A 293 -8.87 2.71 -9.02
C LEU A 293 -7.73 1.82 -9.49
N ASP A 294 -6.55 2.41 -9.66
CA ASP A 294 -5.34 1.65 -9.98
C ASP A 294 -4.89 0.85 -8.76
N PHE A 295 -4.76 -0.47 -8.92
CA PHE A 295 -4.34 -1.40 -7.87
C PHE A 295 -3.02 -1.00 -7.21
N PHE A 296 -2.08 -0.44 -7.95
CA PHE A 296 -0.78 -0.08 -7.41
C PHE A 296 -0.84 1.28 -6.72
N LEU A 297 -1.47 2.30 -7.34
CA LEU A 297 -1.54 3.64 -6.74
C LEU A 297 -2.30 3.69 -5.40
N ILE A 298 -3.29 2.82 -5.17
CA ILE A 298 -3.98 2.76 -3.87
C ILE A 298 -3.03 2.46 -2.71
N HIS A 299 -1.88 1.81 -2.94
CA HIS A 299 -0.91 1.52 -1.90
C HIS A 299 -0.26 2.79 -1.35
N SER A 300 -0.03 3.80 -2.19
CA SER A 300 0.46 5.11 -1.75
C SER A 300 -0.50 5.76 -0.76
N LEU A 301 -1.81 5.76 -1.06
CA LEU A 301 -2.84 6.31 -0.19
C LEU A 301 -2.99 5.50 1.10
N ASN A 302 -3.01 4.16 1.00
CA ASN A 302 -3.12 3.27 2.15
C ASN A 302 -1.95 3.45 3.13
N ALA A 303 -0.72 3.62 2.62
CA ALA A 303 0.46 3.83 3.46
C ALA A 303 0.47 5.21 4.13
N GLY A 304 -0.17 6.22 3.51
CA GLY A 304 -0.32 7.56 4.08
C GLY A 304 -1.04 7.57 5.44
N LEU A 305 -1.94 6.60 5.67
CA LEU A 305 -2.70 6.43 6.92
C LEU A 305 -1.80 6.36 8.17
N PHE A 306 -0.59 5.81 8.06
CA PHE A 306 0.25 5.49 9.21
C PHE A 306 1.20 6.59 9.63
N PHE A 307 1.39 7.62 8.81
CA PHE A 307 2.32 8.69 9.17
C PHE A 307 1.90 9.51 10.40
N PRO A 308 0.60 9.79 10.65
CA PRO A 308 0.17 10.34 11.95
C PRO A 308 0.59 9.49 13.15
N VAL A 309 0.58 8.16 13.01
CA VAL A 309 1.02 7.21 14.07
C VAL A 309 2.53 7.35 14.28
N LEU A 310 3.31 7.29 13.20
CA LEU A 310 4.77 7.49 13.26
C LEU A 310 5.15 8.82 13.91
N PHE A 311 4.35 9.86 13.68
CA PHE A 311 4.65 11.21 14.17
C PHE A 311 4.36 11.38 15.65
N ALA A 312 3.38 10.63 16.15
CA ALA A 312 3.04 10.57 17.56
C ALA A 312 4.06 9.78 18.39
N LEU A 313 5.01 9.08 17.77
CA LEU A 313 6.07 8.34 18.48
C LEU A 313 7.08 9.33 19.09
N PRO A 314 7.18 9.41 20.44
CA PRO A 314 8.03 10.39 21.11
C PRO A 314 9.54 10.08 20.96
N TRP A 315 9.88 8.85 20.58
CA TRP A 315 11.24 8.36 20.42
C TRP A 315 11.75 8.43 18.98
N LEU A 316 10.91 8.83 18.01
CA LEU A 316 11.32 9.08 16.63
C LEU A 316 11.66 10.56 16.47
N SER A 317 12.90 10.86 16.09
CA SER A 317 13.35 12.25 15.89
C SER A 317 12.63 12.92 14.73
N ASP A 318 12.51 14.25 14.80
CA ASP A 318 11.89 15.01 13.71
C ASP A 318 12.70 14.93 12.40
N ASP A 319 14.03 14.77 12.48
CA ASP A 319 14.89 14.51 11.32
C ASP A 319 14.51 13.19 10.61
N ASN A 320 14.32 12.11 11.38
CA ASN A 320 13.90 10.83 10.82
C ASN A 320 12.46 10.87 10.30
N LYS A 321 11.56 11.64 10.94
CA LYS A 321 10.20 11.89 10.43
C LYS A 321 10.22 12.61 9.09
N CYS A 322 11.05 13.65 8.94
CA CYS A 322 11.20 14.38 7.67
C CYS A 322 11.75 13.45 6.58
N ARG A 323 12.82 12.70 6.89
CA ARG A 323 13.40 11.75 5.94
C ARG A 323 12.40 10.70 5.45
N LEU A 324 11.61 10.12 6.36
CA LEU A 324 10.56 9.16 6.00
C LEU A 324 9.51 9.78 5.07
N LEU A 325 9.07 11.01 5.34
CA LEU A 325 8.13 11.72 4.46
C LEU A 325 8.72 11.99 3.09
N GLU A 326 9.98 12.37 3.01
CA GLU A 326 10.66 12.59 1.74
C GLU A 326 10.79 11.29 0.95
N PHE A 327 11.23 10.20 1.58
CA PHE A 327 11.31 8.89 0.93
C PHE A 327 9.93 8.42 0.46
N LYS A 328 8.88 8.68 1.24
CA LYS A 328 7.50 8.39 0.88
C LYS A 328 7.05 9.16 -0.35
N ALA A 329 7.22 10.48 -0.38
CA ALA A 329 6.89 11.30 -1.54
C ALA A 329 7.66 10.86 -2.79
N ARG A 330 8.96 10.55 -2.65
CA ARG A 330 9.81 10.05 -3.75
C ARG A 330 9.26 8.74 -4.29
N HIS A 331 8.93 7.78 -3.42
CA HIS A 331 8.32 6.51 -3.80
C HIS A 331 6.96 6.72 -4.50
N ASP A 332 6.11 7.60 -3.98
CA ASP A 332 4.78 7.84 -4.55
C ASP A 332 4.84 8.40 -5.97
N VAL A 333 5.77 9.33 -6.25
CA VAL A 333 6.00 9.82 -7.62
C VAL A 333 6.56 8.71 -8.51
N LEU A 334 7.51 7.90 -8.02
CA LEU A 334 8.03 6.76 -8.79
C LEU A 334 6.90 5.79 -9.18
N LEU A 335 6.00 5.48 -8.24
CA LEU A 335 4.87 4.59 -8.50
C LEU A 335 3.86 5.20 -9.48
N TYR A 336 3.58 6.50 -9.36
CA TYR A 336 2.76 7.25 -10.32
C TYR A 336 3.32 7.14 -11.75
N VAL A 337 4.63 7.35 -11.89
CA VAL A 337 5.30 7.23 -13.20
C VAL A 337 5.31 5.78 -13.69
N GLY A 338 5.53 4.81 -12.80
CA GLY A 338 5.45 3.38 -13.11
C GLY A 338 4.10 2.95 -13.66
N MET A 339 3.01 3.64 -13.26
CA MET A 339 1.66 3.45 -13.80
C MET A 339 1.39 4.25 -15.08
N TYR A 340 2.46 4.68 -15.75
CA TYR A 340 2.47 5.43 -17.01
C TYR A 340 1.86 6.83 -16.92
N CYS A 341 2.12 7.49 -15.79
CA CYS A 341 1.73 8.88 -15.54
C CYS A 341 0.25 9.15 -15.87
N PRO A 342 -0.73 8.44 -15.29
CA PRO A 342 -2.13 8.60 -15.68
C PRO A 342 -2.62 10.06 -15.62
N SER A 343 -3.50 10.43 -16.55
CA SER A 343 -4.20 11.72 -16.51
C SER A 343 -5.05 11.82 -15.26
N LEU A 344 -5.10 13.01 -14.64
CA LEU A 344 -5.95 13.26 -13.47
C LEU A 344 -7.18 14.06 -13.89
N HIS A 345 -8.36 13.47 -13.65
CA HIS A 345 -9.70 13.93 -14.01
C HIS A 345 -10.59 14.13 -12.77
N PRO A 346 -10.32 15.14 -11.92
CA PRO A 346 -11.10 15.39 -10.70
C PRO A 346 -12.58 15.71 -10.97
N GLU A 347 -12.90 16.21 -12.16
CA GLU A 347 -14.27 16.44 -12.63
C GLU A 347 -15.12 15.17 -12.64
N TYR A 348 -14.49 14.01 -12.84
CA TYR A 348 -15.18 12.72 -12.77
C TYR A 348 -15.73 12.47 -11.38
N VAL A 349 -14.90 12.65 -10.35
CA VAL A 349 -15.29 12.46 -8.96
C VAL A 349 -16.36 13.47 -8.57
N LYS A 350 -16.16 14.75 -8.91
CA LYS A 350 -17.07 15.85 -8.53
C LYS A 350 -18.46 15.75 -9.14
N SER A 351 -18.60 15.10 -10.29
CA SER A 351 -19.88 14.89 -10.98
C SER A 351 -20.53 13.55 -10.63
N TYR A 352 -19.84 12.69 -9.87
CA TYR A 352 -20.35 11.38 -9.52
C TYR A 352 -21.56 11.50 -8.59
N THR A 353 -22.62 10.74 -8.87
CA THR A 353 -23.78 10.61 -7.99
C THR A 353 -23.75 9.23 -7.34
N PRO A 354 -23.43 9.12 -6.04
CA PRO A 354 -23.42 7.84 -5.33
C PRO A 354 -24.77 7.14 -5.30
N LEU A 355 -24.74 5.83 -5.03
CA LEU A 355 -25.93 5.09 -4.59
C LEU A 355 -26.43 5.64 -3.24
N PRO A 356 -27.76 5.58 -2.96
CA PRO A 356 -28.34 6.14 -1.74
C PRO A 356 -27.69 5.67 -0.44
N GLU A 357 -27.29 4.40 -0.35
CA GLU A 357 -26.58 3.88 0.83
C GLU A 357 -25.19 4.50 1.02
N HIS A 358 -24.51 4.90 -0.06
CA HIS A 358 -23.16 5.45 -0.03
C HIS A 358 -23.14 6.98 0.05
N GLU A 359 -24.30 7.62 0.22
CA GLU A 359 -24.39 9.05 0.57
C GLU A 359 -23.90 9.34 2.00
N SER A 360 -23.71 8.30 2.81
CA SER A 360 -23.26 8.39 4.21
C SER A 360 -22.01 7.54 4.47
N TRP A 361 -21.15 8.02 5.36
CA TRP A 361 -20.00 7.24 5.85
C TRP A 361 -20.41 5.88 6.43
N GLU A 362 -21.54 5.81 7.14
CA GLU A 362 -22.05 4.55 7.69
C GLU A 362 -22.26 3.48 6.62
N GLY A 363 -22.95 3.84 5.54
CA GLY A 363 -23.21 2.88 4.46
C GLY A 363 -21.94 2.51 3.69
N ILE A 364 -21.02 3.46 3.49
CA ILE A 364 -19.70 3.18 2.89
C ILE A 364 -18.92 2.18 3.76
N PHE A 365 -18.83 2.40 5.08
CA PHE A 365 -18.13 1.49 6.00
C PHE A 365 -18.77 0.11 6.01
N LYS A 366 -20.11 0.03 6.02
CA LYS A 366 -20.83 -1.23 5.97
C LYS A 366 -20.56 -2.01 4.68
N SER A 367 -20.51 -1.33 3.54
CA SER A 367 -20.18 -1.96 2.26
C SER A 367 -18.73 -2.42 2.23
N ALA A 368 -17.79 -1.60 2.71
CA ALA A 368 -16.38 -1.96 2.80
C ALA A 368 -16.12 -3.16 3.72
N ASN A 369 -16.79 -3.23 4.88
CA ASN A 369 -16.62 -4.34 5.82
C ASN A 369 -17.10 -5.70 5.30
N ARG A 370 -17.99 -5.69 4.30
CA ARG A 370 -18.60 -6.88 3.71
C ARG A 370 -18.05 -7.20 2.32
N TRP A 371 -17.19 -6.34 1.79
CA TRP A 371 -16.58 -6.59 0.51
C TRP A 371 -15.55 -7.70 0.67
N GLU A 372 -15.76 -8.81 -0.04
CA GLU A 372 -14.95 -10.01 0.11
C GLU A 372 -13.65 -9.93 -0.70
N ASP A 373 -12.84 -8.88 -0.55
CA ASP A 373 -11.47 -8.81 -1.06
C ASP A 373 -10.43 -9.21 0.00
N ASP A 374 -9.15 -8.99 -0.30
CA ASP A 374 -8.02 -9.14 0.62
C ASP A 374 -7.76 -7.87 1.46
N GLY A 375 -8.74 -6.98 1.57
CA GLY A 375 -8.74 -5.79 2.42
C GLY A 375 -8.28 -4.50 1.76
N HIS A 376 -8.04 -4.49 0.44
CA HIS A 376 -7.62 -3.27 -0.28
C HIS A 376 -8.70 -2.20 -0.28
N CYS A 377 -9.97 -2.57 -0.54
CA CYS A 377 -11.10 -1.64 -0.51
C CYS A 377 -11.24 -1.01 0.88
N ALA A 378 -11.29 -1.83 1.93
CA ALA A 378 -11.41 -1.35 3.30
C ALA A 378 -10.24 -0.41 3.70
N LYS A 379 -9.01 -0.71 3.27
CA LYS A 379 -7.84 0.16 3.51
C LYS A 379 -8.01 1.53 2.87
N VAL A 380 -8.48 1.59 1.62
CA VAL A 380 -8.73 2.86 0.90
C VAL A 380 -9.80 3.68 1.63
N ILE A 381 -10.91 3.05 2.00
CA ILE A 381 -12.00 3.72 2.74
C ILE A 381 -11.51 4.26 4.08
N ARG A 382 -10.72 3.48 4.82
CA ARG A 382 -10.12 3.91 6.09
C ARG A 382 -9.16 5.09 5.91
N ALA A 383 -8.32 5.05 4.88
CA ALA A 383 -7.38 6.13 4.57
C ALA A 383 -8.08 7.43 4.15
N LEU A 384 -9.18 7.35 3.38
CA LEU A 384 -9.98 8.52 3.01
C LEU A 384 -10.69 9.15 4.21
N ALA A 385 -11.27 8.33 5.10
CA ALA A 385 -11.92 8.82 6.32
C ALA A 385 -10.91 9.45 7.30
N ALA A 386 -9.70 8.90 7.38
CA ALA A 386 -8.59 9.52 8.11
C ALA A 386 -8.16 10.86 7.48
N GLY A 387 -8.08 10.89 6.14
CA GLY A 387 -7.73 12.08 5.36
C GLY A 387 -8.68 13.24 5.59
N GLU A 388 -9.99 12.99 5.62
CA GLU A 388 -10.99 14.02 5.94
C GLU A 388 -10.71 14.69 7.30
N ARG A 389 -10.40 13.90 8.33
CA ARG A 389 -10.10 14.40 9.67
C ARG A 389 -8.76 15.16 9.71
N LEU A 390 -7.75 14.61 9.05
CA LEU A 390 -6.39 15.16 9.03
C LEU A 390 -6.31 16.48 8.27
N CYS A 391 -6.94 16.55 7.10
CA CYS A 391 -6.85 17.68 6.19
C CYS A 391 -7.86 18.78 6.51
N GLY A 392 -8.98 18.46 7.18
CA GLY A 392 -10.06 19.41 7.49
C GLY A 392 -9.62 20.79 8.02
N PRO A 393 -8.68 20.87 9.00
CA PRO A 393 -8.18 22.16 9.50
C PRO A 393 -7.37 22.98 8.49
N LEU A 394 -6.94 22.39 7.37
CA LEU A 394 -5.97 22.94 6.41
C LEU A 394 -6.55 23.08 4.99
N GLU A 395 -7.84 22.81 4.79
CA GLU A 395 -8.47 22.89 3.46
C GLU A 395 -8.48 24.28 2.82
N GLY A 396 -8.23 25.34 3.60
CA GLY A 396 -8.07 26.70 3.09
C GLY A 396 -6.73 26.95 2.37
N GLU A 397 -5.77 26.04 2.53
CA GLU A 397 -4.45 26.14 1.92
C GLU A 397 -4.49 25.74 0.43
N GLU A 398 -3.71 26.44 -0.40
CA GLU A 398 -3.67 26.21 -1.86
C GLU A 398 -3.17 24.79 -2.20
N TRP A 399 -2.21 24.28 -1.44
CA TRP A 399 -1.65 22.94 -1.60
C TRP A 399 -2.59 21.82 -1.13
N CYS A 400 -3.63 22.13 -0.35
CA CYS A 400 -4.62 21.15 0.10
C CYS A 400 -5.72 20.99 -0.95
N VAL A 401 -5.45 20.17 -1.97
CA VAL A 401 -6.31 20.04 -3.16
C VAL A 401 -7.64 19.32 -2.96
N THR A 402 -7.75 18.44 -1.96
CA THR A 402 -8.99 17.70 -1.66
C THR A 402 -9.77 18.44 -0.58
N LYS A 403 -11.06 18.67 -0.82
CA LYS A 403 -11.95 19.43 0.09
C LYS A 403 -12.89 18.52 0.88
N LYS A 404 -13.47 19.04 1.98
CA LYS A 404 -14.28 18.28 2.95
C LYS A 404 -15.34 17.40 2.29
N GLU A 405 -16.13 18.02 1.42
CA GLU A 405 -17.26 17.38 0.74
C GLU A 405 -16.80 16.31 -0.27
N GLU A 406 -15.56 16.41 -0.76
CA GLU A 406 -14.98 15.50 -1.73
C GLU A 406 -14.51 14.19 -1.09
N TRP A 407 -14.06 14.18 0.17
CA TRP A 407 -13.56 12.95 0.83
C TRP A 407 -14.59 11.83 0.88
N LYS A 408 -15.81 12.16 1.28
CA LYS A 408 -16.91 11.19 1.33
C LYS A 408 -17.32 10.75 -0.07
N LEU A 409 -17.32 11.68 -1.04
CA LEU A 409 -17.64 11.37 -2.44
C LEU A 409 -16.59 10.45 -3.07
N MET A 410 -15.30 10.71 -2.81
CA MET A 410 -14.18 9.83 -3.16
C MET A 410 -14.34 8.44 -2.56
N ALA A 411 -14.76 8.34 -1.30
CA ALA A 411 -15.00 7.07 -0.64
C ALA A 411 -16.19 6.30 -1.25
N ALA A 412 -17.25 7.02 -1.64
CA ALA A 412 -18.37 6.44 -2.38
C ALA A 412 -17.94 5.91 -3.76
N VAL A 413 -17.12 6.68 -4.50
CA VAL A 413 -16.53 6.24 -5.78
C VAL A 413 -15.68 4.98 -5.58
N ALA A 414 -14.83 4.95 -4.55
CA ALA A 414 -13.96 3.80 -4.28
C ALA A 414 -14.77 2.53 -3.98
N VAL A 415 -15.81 2.60 -3.15
CA VAL A 415 -16.64 1.43 -2.82
C VAL A 415 -17.55 0.99 -3.96
N GLU A 416 -17.94 1.89 -4.89
CA GLU A 416 -18.71 1.53 -6.10
C GLU A 416 -17.84 1.09 -7.29
N SER A 417 -16.53 1.33 -7.22
CA SER A 417 -15.59 0.92 -8.26
C SER A 417 -15.20 -0.55 -8.22
N VAL A 418 -15.33 -1.22 -7.07
CA VAL A 418 -14.96 -2.63 -6.92
C VAL A 418 -16.00 -3.55 -7.58
N GLY A 419 -15.62 -4.80 -7.85
CA GLY A 419 -16.49 -5.77 -8.52
C GLY A 419 -16.60 -5.57 -10.05
N GLY A 420 -17.33 -6.49 -10.67
CA GLY A 420 -17.41 -6.61 -12.13
C GLY A 420 -16.61 -7.78 -12.68
N GLU A 421 -16.92 -8.17 -13.92
CA GLU A 421 -16.15 -9.20 -14.65
C GLU A 421 -14.72 -8.73 -14.92
N GLU A 422 -14.54 -7.42 -14.99
CA GLU A 422 -13.26 -6.72 -15.09
C GLU A 422 -12.43 -6.74 -13.79
N GLY A 423 -12.99 -7.25 -12.69
CA GLY A 423 -12.34 -7.35 -11.38
C GLY A 423 -12.37 -6.05 -10.57
N ASP A 424 -11.80 -6.08 -9.37
CA ASP A 424 -11.91 -4.98 -8.40
C ASP A 424 -11.13 -3.72 -8.80
N TRP A 425 -10.05 -3.88 -9.57
CA TRP A 425 -9.05 -2.82 -9.81
C TRP A 425 -8.66 -2.73 -11.28
N ALA A 426 -8.41 -1.52 -11.76
CA ALA A 426 -7.59 -1.33 -12.96
C ALA A 426 -6.11 -1.53 -12.60
N ARG A 427 -5.28 -1.83 -13.59
CA ARG A 427 -3.83 -1.97 -13.43
C ARG A 427 -3.15 -1.20 -14.55
N PHE A 428 -2.28 -0.26 -14.19
CA PHE A 428 -1.63 0.67 -15.13
C PHE A 428 -2.64 1.64 -15.77
N CYS A 429 -3.35 2.44 -14.97
CA CYS A 429 -4.36 3.39 -15.46
C CYS A 429 -3.86 4.39 -16.51
N GLY A 430 -2.55 4.62 -16.64
CA GLY A 430 -1.96 5.42 -17.72
C GLY A 430 -1.85 4.69 -19.05
N ASP A 431 -2.21 3.40 -19.12
CA ASP A 431 -2.32 2.61 -20.34
C ASP A 431 -3.76 2.48 -20.81
N GLU A 432 -4.00 2.65 -22.12
CA GLU A 432 -5.34 2.43 -22.70
C GLU A 432 -5.80 0.97 -22.54
N GLY A 433 -4.86 0.02 -22.55
CA GLY A 433 -5.14 -1.41 -22.35
C GLY A 433 -5.80 -1.73 -21.00
N ALA A 434 -5.54 -0.92 -19.97
CA ALA A 434 -6.15 -1.08 -18.64
C ALA A 434 -7.68 -0.85 -18.66
N TRP A 435 -8.18 -0.14 -19.66
CA TRP A 435 -9.58 0.30 -19.77
C TRP A 435 -10.41 -0.48 -20.79
N GLU A 436 -9.79 -1.38 -21.56
CA GLU A 436 -10.44 -2.13 -22.63
C GLU A 436 -11.64 -2.95 -22.14
N LYS A 437 -11.47 -3.65 -21.00
CA LYS A 437 -12.51 -4.50 -20.38
C LYS A 437 -13.40 -3.74 -19.40
N VAL A 438 -13.08 -2.49 -19.07
CA VAL A 438 -13.87 -1.69 -18.14
C VAL A 438 -15.17 -1.26 -18.83
N LEU A 439 -16.31 -1.52 -18.19
CA LEU A 439 -17.62 -1.13 -18.71
C LEU A 439 -17.72 0.39 -18.91
N SER A 440 -18.52 0.80 -19.88
CA SER A 440 -19.00 2.18 -19.91
C SER A 440 -19.90 2.47 -18.70
N MET A 441 -20.06 3.75 -18.35
CA MET A 441 -21.02 4.20 -17.34
C MET A 441 -22.44 3.77 -17.69
N GLU A 442 -22.85 3.88 -18.96
CA GLU A 442 -24.17 3.44 -19.40
C GLU A 442 -24.39 1.94 -19.16
N GLU A 443 -23.41 1.11 -19.51
CA GLU A 443 -23.46 -0.33 -19.26
C GLU A 443 -23.48 -0.65 -17.77
N PHE A 444 -22.66 0.03 -16.97
CA PHE A 444 -22.59 -0.12 -15.52
C PHE A 444 -23.93 0.21 -14.85
N GLU A 445 -24.60 1.28 -15.28
CA GLU A 445 -25.95 1.62 -14.81
C GLU A 445 -26.98 0.58 -15.22
N ARG A 446 -26.90 0.10 -16.47
CA ARG A 446 -27.84 -0.87 -17.02
C ARG A 446 -27.77 -2.22 -16.31
N VAL A 447 -26.57 -2.69 -15.95
CA VAL A 447 -26.40 -3.95 -15.19
C VAL A 447 -26.66 -3.77 -13.69
N GLY A 448 -26.77 -2.53 -13.23
CA GLY A 448 -26.91 -2.15 -11.84
C GLY A 448 -25.56 -2.03 -11.15
N ARG A 449 -25.34 -0.91 -10.46
CA ARG A 449 -24.04 -0.56 -9.87
C ARG A 449 -23.57 -1.49 -8.74
N LYS A 450 -24.47 -2.31 -8.17
CA LYS A 450 -24.14 -3.34 -7.18
C LYS A 450 -23.65 -4.60 -7.88
N VAL A 451 -22.44 -4.52 -8.43
CA VAL A 451 -21.86 -5.64 -9.14
C VAL A 451 -21.11 -6.50 -8.14
N GLY A 452 -21.46 -7.79 -8.04
CA GLY A 452 -20.77 -8.73 -7.16
C GLY A 452 -19.31 -8.94 -7.60
N ARG A 453 -18.50 -9.45 -6.68
CA ARG A 453 -17.17 -9.95 -7.01
C ARG A 453 -17.34 -11.23 -7.83
N ARG A 454 -16.71 -11.30 -9.01
CA ARG A 454 -16.52 -12.59 -9.68
C ARG A 454 -15.49 -13.38 -8.87
N GLY A 455 -15.81 -14.58 -8.41
CA GLY A 455 -14.93 -15.32 -7.51
C GLY A 455 -13.54 -15.46 -8.12
N ASN A 456 -12.47 -15.26 -7.33
CA ASN A 456 -11.08 -15.41 -7.81
C ASN A 456 -10.85 -16.76 -8.49
N ALA A 457 -11.54 -17.81 -8.02
CA ALA A 457 -11.53 -19.14 -8.60
C ALA A 457 -12.22 -19.18 -9.97
N GLU A 458 -13.39 -18.55 -10.14
CA GLU A 458 -14.13 -18.49 -11.40
C GLU A 458 -13.35 -17.69 -12.46
N ALA A 459 -12.78 -16.55 -12.06
CA ALA A 459 -11.94 -15.75 -12.94
C ALA A 459 -10.61 -16.44 -13.27
N ALA A 460 -10.05 -17.23 -12.34
CA ALA A 460 -8.85 -18.03 -12.60
C ALA A 460 -9.14 -19.21 -13.53
N VAL A 461 -10.26 -19.92 -13.34
CA VAL A 461 -10.72 -21.00 -14.22
C VAL A 461 -10.95 -20.47 -15.63
N GLU A 462 -11.65 -19.36 -15.80
CA GLU A 462 -11.86 -18.79 -17.13
C GLU A 462 -10.56 -18.30 -17.78
N ARG A 463 -9.62 -17.72 -17.01
CA ARG A 463 -8.28 -17.36 -17.53
C ARG A 463 -7.49 -18.59 -17.98
N ILE A 464 -7.61 -19.71 -17.26
CA ILE A 464 -7.01 -20.99 -17.66
C ILE A 464 -7.68 -21.51 -18.93
N GLU A 465 -9.01 -21.52 -18.98
CA GLU A 465 -9.78 -21.96 -20.15
C GLU A 465 -9.53 -21.08 -21.39
N GLU A 466 -9.39 -19.76 -21.22
CA GLU A 466 -9.09 -18.81 -22.29
C GLU A 466 -7.66 -19.01 -22.81
N ARG A 467 -6.70 -19.25 -21.91
CA ARG A 467 -5.33 -19.60 -22.28
C ARG A 467 -5.27 -20.94 -23.03
N GLU A 468 -5.96 -21.96 -22.55
CA GLU A 468 -6.05 -23.26 -23.22
C GLU A 468 -6.71 -23.14 -24.60
N ARG A 469 -7.72 -22.30 -24.74
CA ARG A 469 -8.39 -22.01 -26.02
C ARG A 469 -7.46 -21.33 -27.02
N LYS A 470 -6.72 -20.31 -26.57
CA LYS A 470 -5.69 -19.61 -27.37
C LYS A 470 -4.54 -20.53 -27.78
N GLU A 471 -4.10 -21.42 -26.88
CA GLU A 471 -3.09 -22.44 -27.18
C GLU A 471 -3.60 -23.49 -28.18
N GLN A 472 -4.89 -23.85 -28.14
CA GLN A 472 -5.51 -24.75 -29.11
C GLN A 472 -5.73 -24.10 -30.48
N GLU A 473 -6.06 -22.81 -30.52
CA GLU A 473 -6.20 -22.02 -31.76
C GLU A 473 -4.84 -21.83 -32.44
N GLY A 474 -3.78 -21.44 -31.70
CA GLY A 474 -2.42 -21.34 -32.26
C GLY A 474 -1.84 -22.69 -32.74
N ARG A 475 -2.27 -23.81 -32.14
CA ARG A 475 -1.93 -25.16 -32.64
C ARG A 475 -2.70 -25.58 -33.89
N ARG A 476 -3.86 -24.97 -34.17
CA ARG A 476 -4.63 -25.22 -35.41
C ARG A 476 -4.05 -24.41 -36.56
N ASP A 477 -3.64 -23.16 -36.32
CA ASP A 477 -3.02 -22.31 -37.35
C ASP A 477 -1.65 -22.84 -37.79
N SER A 478 -0.81 -23.29 -36.85
CA SER A 478 0.48 -23.94 -37.17
C SER A 478 0.36 -25.28 -37.92
N LYS A 479 -0.78 -25.98 -37.80
CA LYS A 479 -1.09 -27.18 -38.60
C LYS A 479 -1.71 -26.86 -39.97
N GLY A 480 -2.24 -25.65 -40.16
CA GLY A 480 -2.73 -25.17 -41.45
C GLY A 480 -1.60 -24.72 -42.38
N GLU A 481 -0.55 -24.11 -41.83
CA GLU A 481 0.62 -23.67 -42.62
C GLU A 481 1.57 -24.81 -43.03
N ALA A 482 1.54 -25.95 -42.34
CA ALA A 482 2.32 -27.14 -42.71
C ALA A 482 1.70 -27.96 -43.88
N LYS A 483 0.67 -27.42 -44.55
CA LYS A 483 -0.08 -28.12 -45.62
C LYS A 483 -0.20 -27.36 -46.94
N LEU A 484 0.68 -26.38 -47.18
CA LEU A 484 0.84 -25.73 -48.49
C LEU A 484 2.22 -26.02 -49.08
#